data_AF-A0A2S6XAC9-F1
#
_entry.id   AF-A0A2S6XAC9-F1
#
_cell.length_a   1.000
_cell.length_b   1.000
_cell.length_c   1.000
_cell.angle_alpha   90.00
_cell.angle_beta   90.00
_cell.angle_gamma   90.00
#
_symmetry.space_group_name_H-M   'P 1'
#
loop_
_entity.id
_entity.type
_entity.pdbx_description
1 polymer ?
#
loop_
_entity_poly.entity_id
_entity_poly.type
_entity_poly.pdbx_seq_one_letter_code
_entity_poly.pdbx_strand_id
1 'polypeptide(L)'
;MSGELPFLHSNDQGEILVLADLKTPADEPLLAALVTGADLTPHSLYRHVRYSLGRERVAEEALETEWRMEVLRLYQLWRHR
;
A
#
# COMPACT_ATOMS: atom_id res chain seq x y z
N MET A 1 13.03 11.13 -8.41
CA MET A 1 11.77 11.73 -7.92
C MET A 1 11.46 11.04 -6.62
N SER A 2 11.69 11.71 -5.49
CA SER A 2 11.34 11.18 -4.17
C SER A 2 9.81 11.09 -4.12
N GLY A 3 9.25 9.89 -3.93
CA GLY A 3 7.81 9.65 -3.80
C GLY A 3 7.24 10.16 -2.47
N GLU A 4 7.66 11.36 -2.06
CA GLU A 4 7.17 11.98 -0.84
C GLU A 4 5.74 12.45 -1.10
N LEU A 5 4.79 11.91 -0.33
CA LEU A 5 3.44 12.43 -0.24
C LEU A 5 3.53 13.93 0.14
N PRO A 6 2.66 14.80 -0.39
CA PRO A 6 2.71 16.25 -0.13
C PRO A 6 2.65 16.55 1.38
N PHE A 7 2.99 17.80 1.77
CA PHE A 7 2.90 18.37 3.13
C PHE A 7 1.47 18.27 3.70
N LEU A 8 1.04 17.06 4.00
CA LEU A 8 -0.23 16.68 4.58
C LEU A 8 0.04 16.10 5.95
N HIS A 9 -0.92 16.27 6.85
CA HIS A 9 -0.83 15.59 8.14
C HIS A 9 -0.85 14.06 7.91
N SER A 10 -0.17 13.30 8.76
CA SER A 10 -0.03 11.84 8.60
C SER A 10 -1.36 11.10 8.51
N ASN A 11 -2.39 11.61 9.21
CA ASN A 11 -3.76 11.08 9.11
C ASN A 11 -4.36 11.32 7.71
N ASP A 12 -4.23 12.53 7.17
CA ASP A 12 -4.76 12.88 5.86
C ASP A 12 -4.07 12.07 4.75
N GLN A 13 -2.77 11.81 4.90
CA GLN A 13 -2.03 10.90 4.02
C GLN A 13 -2.64 9.49 4.04
N GLY A 14 -2.97 8.96 5.22
CA GLY A 14 -3.65 7.69 5.37
C GLY A 14 -5.01 7.67 4.70
N GLU A 15 -5.83 8.70 4.93
CA GLU A 15 -7.17 8.83 4.35
C GLU A 15 -7.14 8.86 2.81
N ILE A 16 -6.22 9.61 2.21
CA ILE A 16 -6.08 9.67 0.75
C ILE A 16 -5.74 8.30 0.18
N LEU A 17 -4.84 7.55 0.82
CA LEU A 17 -4.48 6.21 0.35
C LEU A 17 -5.63 5.22 0.52
N VAL A 18 -6.40 5.31 1.61
CA VAL A 18 -7.63 4.54 1.79
C VAL A 18 -8.65 4.86 0.69
N LEU A 19 -8.84 6.15 0.38
CA LEU A 19 -9.75 6.59 -0.69
C LEU A 19 -9.28 6.12 -2.08
N ALA A 20 -7.97 6.12 -2.33
CA ALA A 20 -7.39 5.65 -3.59
C ALA A 20 -7.67 4.14 -3.82
N ASP A 21 -7.64 3.35 -2.75
CA ASP A 21 -7.86 1.90 -2.80
C ASP A 21 -9.29 1.46 -2.43
N LEU A 22 -10.22 2.41 -2.18
CA LEU A 22 -11.58 2.10 -1.70
C LEU A 22 -12.36 1.18 -2.64
N LYS A 23 -12.08 1.26 -3.94
CA LYS A 23 -12.72 0.45 -4.98
C LYS A 23 -11.86 -0.72 -5.46
N THR A 24 -10.67 -0.91 -4.89
CA THR A 24 -9.79 -2.03 -5.22
C THR A 24 -10.44 -3.33 -4.72
N PRO A 25 -10.72 -4.32 -5.60
CA PRO A 25 -11.28 -5.60 -5.19
C PRO A 25 -10.45 -6.30 -4.12
N ALA A 26 -11.10 -7.09 -3.26
CA ALA A 26 -10.45 -7.75 -2.11
C ALA A 26 -9.35 -8.75 -2.52
N ASP A 27 -9.43 -9.26 -3.74
CA ASP A 27 -8.48 -10.17 -4.36
C ASP A 27 -7.40 -9.45 -5.18
N GLU A 28 -7.53 -8.15 -5.46
CA GLU A 28 -6.51 -7.34 -6.14
C GLU A 28 -5.52 -6.69 -5.15
N PRO A 29 -4.24 -6.50 -5.54
CA PRO A 29 -3.24 -5.85 -4.71
C PRO A 29 -3.51 -4.35 -4.56
N LEU A 30 -3.19 -3.79 -3.38
CA LEU A 30 -3.44 -2.38 -3.07
C LEU A 30 -2.44 -1.44 -3.73
N LEU A 31 -2.90 -0.36 -4.37
CA LEU A 31 -2.04 0.68 -4.94
C LEU A 31 -1.15 1.35 -3.88
N ALA A 32 -1.63 1.44 -2.64
CA ALA A 32 -0.85 1.92 -1.50
C ALA A 32 0.46 1.14 -1.27
N ALA A 33 0.61 -0.09 -1.80
CA ALA A 33 1.87 -0.83 -1.77
C ALA A 33 3.00 -0.13 -2.57
N LEU A 34 2.67 0.74 -3.53
CA LEU A 34 3.67 1.50 -4.28
C LEU A 34 4.24 2.69 -3.50
N VAL A 35 3.64 3.06 -2.37
CA VAL A 35 4.20 4.05 -1.45
C VAL A 35 5.27 3.36 -0.60
N THR A 36 6.52 3.79 -0.76
CA THR A 36 7.68 3.19 -0.09
C THR A 36 8.19 4.06 1.06
N GLY A 37 8.78 3.43 2.07
CA GLY A 37 9.65 4.11 3.02
C GLY A 37 10.98 4.53 2.38
N ALA A 38 11.87 5.11 3.20
CA ALA A 38 13.16 5.65 2.74
C ALA A 38 14.09 4.60 2.09
N ASP A 39 13.97 3.33 2.48
CA ASP A 39 14.88 2.25 2.06
C ASP A 39 14.21 1.18 1.19
N LEU A 40 13.20 1.56 0.38
CA LEU A 40 12.39 0.62 -0.41
C LEU A 40 11.73 -0.48 0.46
N THR A 41 11.37 -0.09 1.68
CA THR A 41 10.61 -0.90 2.63
C THR A 41 9.13 -0.52 2.58
N PRO A 42 8.20 -1.35 3.11
CA PRO A 42 6.81 -0.95 3.21
C PRO A 42 6.67 0.35 4.01
N HIS A 43 5.93 1.31 3.47
CA HIS A 43 5.62 2.54 4.20
C HIS A 43 4.77 2.22 5.44
N SER A 44 4.91 2.99 6.53
CA SER A 44 4.18 2.76 7.79
C SER A 44 2.65 2.77 7.61
N LEU A 45 2.15 3.58 6.68
CA LEU A 45 0.74 3.66 6.32
C LEU A 45 0.21 2.40 5.61
N TYR A 46 1.06 1.53 5.06
CA TYR A 46 0.63 0.34 4.33
C TYR A 46 -0.28 -0.55 5.19
N ARG A 47 0.11 -0.79 6.45
CA ARG A 47 -0.73 -1.56 7.39
C ARG A 47 -2.03 -0.84 7.73
N HIS A 48 -1.97 0.49 7.88
CA HIS A 48 -3.16 1.29 8.17
C HIS A 48 -4.19 1.21 7.05
N VAL A 49 -3.76 1.29 5.79
CA VAL A 49 -4.64 1.16 4.63
C VAL A 49 -5.28 -0.23 4.57
N ARG A 50 -4.49 -1.31 4.72
CA ARG A 50 -5.01 -2.70 4.78
C ARG A 50 -6.09 -2.85 5.84
N TYR A 51 -5.83 -2.37 7.05
CA TYR A 51 -6.77 -2.43 8.15
C TYR A 51 -8.08 -1.68 7.84
N SER A 52 -7.96 -0.45 7.33
CA SER A 52 -9.12 0.42 7.04
C SER A 52 -10.01 -0.14 5.92
N LEU A 53 -9.44 -0.90 5.00
CA LEU A 53 -10.16 -1.58 3.92
C LEU A 53 -10.63 -3.00 4.28
N GLY A 54 -10.46 -3.41 5.55
CA GLY A 54 -10.89 -4.73 6.01
C GLY A 54 -10.12 -5.90 5.39
N ARG A 55 -8.88 -5.67 4.94
CA ARG A 55 -8.01 -6.73 4.43
C ARG A 55 -7.59 -7.66 5.56
N GLU A 56 -7.24 -8.90 5.18
CA GLU A 56 -6.72 -9.86 6.13
C GLU A 56 -5.48 -9.31 6.85
N ARG A 57 -5.43 -9.54 8.16
CA ARG A 57 -4.33 -9.11 9.01
C ARG A 57 -3.11 -9.95 8.71
N VAL A 58 -2.02 -9.27 8.35
CA VAL A 58 -0.72 -9.87 8.14
C VAL A 58 0.07 -9.77 9.44
N ALA A 59 0.72 -10.87 9.84
CA ALA A 59 1.65 -10.88 10.97
C ALA A 59 2.83 -9.91 10.73
N GLU A 60 3.43 -9.38 11.80
CA GLU A 60 4.54 -8.41 11.68
C GLU A 60 5.69 -8.99 10.88
N GLU A 61 6.04 -10.24 11.19
CA GLU A 61 7.17 -10.96 10.63
C GLU A 61 6.99 -11.27 9.15
N ALA A 62 5.73 -11.24 8.66
CA ALA A 62 5.36 -11.52 7.28
C ALA A 62 5.03 -10.26 6.47
N LEU A 63 4.95 -9.08 7.10
CA LEU A 63 4.45 -7.86 6.46
C LEU A 63 5.29 -7.46 5.25
N GLU A 64 6.62 -7.55 5.36
CA GLU A 64 7.53 -7.20 4.28
C GLU A 64 7.37 -8.14 3.09
N THR A 65 7.25 -9.45 3.33
CA THR A 65 7.04 -10.44 2.27
C THR A 65 5.71 -10.22 1.55
N GLU A 66 4.63 -10.02 2.30
CA GLU A 66 3.31 -9.72 1.73
C GLU A 66 3.35 -8.45 0.88
N TRP A 67 3.94 -7.37 1.40
CA TRP A 67 4.09 -6.11 0.67
C TRP A 67 4.86 -6.30 -0.65
N ARG A 68 5.99 -7.01 -0.63
CA ARG A 68 6.76 -7.32 -1.85
C ARG A 68 5.94 -8.11 -2.87
N MET A 69 5.12 -9.06 -2.40
CA MET A 69 4.22 -9.83 -3.26
C MET A 69 3.16 -8.93 -3.91
N GLU A 70 2.57 -7.99 -3.17
CA GLU A 70 1.62 -7.03 -3.74
C GLU A 70 2.27 -6.11 -4.78
N VAL A 71 3.47 -5.60 -4.52
CA VAL A 71 4.25 -4.81 -5.50
C VAL A 71 4.48 -5.61 -6.78
N LEU A 72 4.88 -6.88 -6.66
CA LEU A 72 5.07 -7.76 -7.81
C LEU A 72 3.75 -7.98 -8.58
N ARG A 73 2.64 -8.22 -7.88
CA ARG A 73 1.32 -8.41 -8.49
C ARG A 73 0.84 -7.15 -9.22
N LEU A 74 1.07 -5.96 -8.64
CA LEU A 74 0.78 -4.68 -9.31
C LEU A 74 1.59 -4.50 -10.58
N TYR A 75 2.89 -4.80 -10.52
CA TYR A 75 3.74 -4.76 -11.70
C TYR A 75 3.21 -5.66 -12.81
N GLN A 76 2.80 -6.90 -12.49
CA GLN A 76 2.20 -7.80 -13.49
C GLN A 76 0.87 -7.27 -14.02
N LEU A 77 -0.01 -6.76 -13.15
CA LEU A 77 -1.31 -6.23 -13.52
C LEU A 77 -1.18 -5.07 -14.53
N TRP A 78 -0.24 -4.15 -14.28
CA TRP A 78 -0.10 -2.93 -15.07
C TRP A 78 0.81 -3.08 -16.28
N ARG A 79 1.73 -4.06 -16.28
CA ARG A 79 2.53 -4.39 -17.47
C ARG A 79 1.67 -4.85 -18.66
N HIS A 80 0.50 -5.40 -18.38
CA HIS A 80 -0.40 -5.99 -19.39
C HIS A 80 -1.64 -5.14 -19.67
N ARG A 81 -1.74 -3.93 -19.09
CA ARG A 81 -2.75 -2.92 -19.44
C ARG A 81 -2.17 -1.93 -20.43
#